data_AF-A0A5C6DFY2-F1
#
_entry.id   AF-A0A5C6DFY2-F1
#
_cell.length_a   1.000
_cell.length_b   1.000
_cell.length_c   1.000
_cell.angle_alpha   90.00
_cell.angle_beta   90.00
_cell.angle_gamma   90.00
#
_symmetry.space_group_name_H-M   'P 1'
#
loop_
_entity.id
_entity.type
_entity.pdbx_description
1 polymer ?
#
loop_
_entity_poly.entity_id
_entity_poly.type
_entity_poly.pdbx_seq_one_letter_code
_entity_poly.pdbx_strand_id
1 'polypeptide(L)'
;MAQLVFRILLLSLAIVTLDASRLFARDFVLVIGGGYSPSGNQASLEKNVLLFRRSIEAHGLKPFRSDTFFSDGDDPLHDLQVIDADSIPKPNRLMAEFFGSQEDLGLSYRNHQISDVRGPSKPDSIRNWFQEIKGQIQAGDRLLVYVTAHGQRSRQRDRPYNTSIAMWDNSSIEMDEFATLLDGLPDEIHVVLVMVQCYTGGFSHLMFRGGDPKQGLSPQRRVGFYATVHDRPAAGCTPDADETNYAEYSTYFWAALSGVDRAGNPIERPDYDGDDRVSFEEAHAYTILNADTIDLPVKTSGEYLSIVSRYATDDEDDKHLLKDDEPYSVVLEYASPVQRQVLEGLSEQLGLRGDDRSVDAMQATRPQRRRGRGRPTNESGSLRERIARDLITRWPELANLMNPKSIELVTTQQDLFVNAVEQHPEYTRYADLQSRESSSINATNLRVKYERFLRVVGNVIMAENLRRLDKPKELAEYLAIVVAERKGLE
;
A
#
# COMPACT_ATOMS: atom_id res chain seq x y z
N MET A 1 -43.65 -1.37 -75.92
CA MET A 1 -42.22 -1.38 -76.23
C MET A 1 -41.58 -0.23 -75.46
N ALA A 2 -40.88 -0.55 -74.38
CA ALA A 2 -40.55 0.36 -73.29
C ALA A 2 -39.04 0.63 -73.22
N GLN A 3 -38.70 1.89 -72.90
CA GLN A 3 -37.63 2.40 -71.99
C GLN A 3 -36.23 1.76 -72.08
N LEU A 4 -35.10 2.47 -72.29
CA LEU A 4 -34.45 3.59 -71.58
C LEU A 4 -32.99 3.13 -71.32
N VAL A 5 -32.08 4.06 -71.01
CA VAL A 5 -30.78 3.88 -70.31
C VAL A 5 -29.54 3.67 -71.19
N PHE A 6 -28.67 4.70 -71.27
CA PHE A 6 -27.36 4.67 -70.58
C PHE A 6 -26.66 6.03 -70.66
N ARG A 7 -26.49 6.67 -69.50
CA ARG A 7 -25.73 7.90 -69.25
C ARG A 7 -24.72 7.56 -68.16
N ILE A 8 -23.53 8.14 -68.29
CA ILE A 8 -22.50 8.36 -67.25
C ILE A 8 -21.53 7.20 -67.03
N LEU A 9 -20.35 7.36 -67.62
CA LEU A 9 -19.10 6.67 -67.28
C LEU A 9 -18.17 7.72 -66.69
N LEU A 10 -18.07 7.77 -65.36
CA LEU A 10 -17.00 8.41 -64.57
C LEU A 10 -17.39 8.27 -63.09
N LEU A 11 -17.13 7.10 -62.51
CA LEU A 11 -17.01 6.96 -61.06
C LEU A 11 -15.51 6.89 -60.76
N SER A 12 -15.01 8.01 -60.26
CA SER A 12 -13.74 8.13 -59.53
C SER A 12 -13.71 7.12 -58.38
N LEU A 13 -12.90 6.07 -58.54
CA LEU A 13 -12.56 5.13 -57.50
C LEU A 13 -11.52 5.80 -56.57
N ALA A 14 -11.99 6.65 -55.66
CA ALA A 14 -11.21 7.04 -54.50
C ALA A 14 -11.21 5.85 -53.54
N ILE A 15 -10.20 4.99 -53.65
CA ILE A 15 -9.85 4.05 -52.59
C ILE A 15 -9.35 4.92 -51.44
N VAL A 16 -10.26 5.29 -50.53
CA VAL A 16 -9.89 5.74 -49.20
C VAL A 16 -9.30 4.51 -48.52
N THR A 17 -7.99 4.36 -48.58
CA THR A 17 -7.26 3.59 -47.58
C THR A 17 -7.48 4.32 -46.26
N LEU A 18 -8.58 4.00 -45.59
CA LEU A 18 -8.69 4.17 -44.15
C LEU A 18 -7.59 3.29 -43.58
N ASP A 19 -6.42 3.88 -43.44
CA ASP A 19 -5.37 3.39 -42.57
C ASP A 19 -6.00 3.41 -41.18
N ALA A 20 -6.68 2.30 -40.85
CA ALA A 20 -7.04 1.98 -39.49
C ALA A 20 -5.70 1.69 -38.82
N SER A 21 -4.94 2.75 -38.54
CA SER A 21 -3.97 2.77 -37.46
C SER A 21 -4.74 2.20 -36.28
N ARG A 22 -4.47 0.93 -35.99
CA ARG A 22 -4.74 0.34 -34.69
C ARG A 22 -4.08 1.33 -33.74
N LEU A 23 -4.88 2.19 -33.10
CA LEU A 23 -4.42 3.06 -32.04
C LEU A 23 -3.95 2.09 -30.96
N PHE A 24 -2.66 1.76 -30.98
CA PHE A 24 -2.04 1.02 -29.91
C PHE A 24 -2.16 1.93 -28.70
N ALA A 25 -2.97 1.51 -27.73
CA ALA A 25 -3.05 2.16 -26.43
C ALA A 25 -1.63 2.20 -25.86
N ARG A 26 -1.10 3.41 -25.61
CA ARG A 26 0.24 3.60 -25.07
C ARG A 26 0.19 3.66 -23.57
N ASP A 27 1.27 3.18 -22.95
CA ASP A 27 1.44 3.25 -21.51
C ASP A 27 2.28 4.45 -21.10
N PHE A 28 1.75 5.25 -20.18
CA PHE A 28 2.44 6.30 -19.47
C PHE A 28 2.62 5.85 -18.02
N VAL A 29 3.80 6.06 -17.46
CA VAL A 29 4.12 5.72 -16.07
C VAL A 29 4.57 6.98 -15.34
N LEU A 30 3.95 7.25 -14.20
CA LEU A 30 4.35 8.27 -13.25
C LEU A 30 4.67 7.61 -11.91
N VAL A 31 5.90 7.79 -11.43
CA VAL A 31 6.30 7.40 -10.08
C VAL A 31 6.50 8.66 -9.25
N ILE A 32 5.80 8.75 -8.12
CA ILE A 32 5.99 9.79 -7.10
C ILE A 32 6.51 9.08 -5.85
N GLY A 33 7.79 9.28 -5.54
CA GLY A 33 8.44 8.60 -4.44
C GLY A 33 9.17 9.53 -3.48
N GLY A 34 9.53 8.98 -2.34
CA GLY A 34 10.44 9.60 -1.38
C GLY A 34 9.75 10.45 -0.31
N GLY A 35 10.59 11.02 0.52
CA GLY A 35 10.22 11.73 1.74
C GLY A 35 10.03 13.23 1.61
N TYR A 36 9.75 13.86 2.74
CA TYR A 36 9.58 15.32 2.84
C TYR A 36 10.86 16.08 3.24
N SER A 37 11.88 15.36 3.72
CA SER A 37 13.19 15.87 4.14
C SER A 37 14.15 14.68 4.27
N PRO A 38 15.48 14.90 4.47
CA PRO A 38 16.41 13.79 4.68
C PRO A 38 15.99 12.87 5.84
N SER A 39 15.53 13.45 6.96
CA SER A 39 15.05 12.70 8.14
C SER A 39 13.69 12.03 7.95
N GLY A 40 12.99 12.34 6.86
CA GLY A 40 11.68 11.82 6.51
C GLY A 40 11.67 11.08 5.18
N ASN A 41 12.83 10.63 4.69
CA ASN A 41 12.97 9.90 3.44
C ASN A 41 13.70 8.59 3.70
N GLN A 42 12.97 7.55 4.05
CA GLN A 42 13.59 6.30 4.48
C GLN A 42 14.02 5.43 3.31
N ALA A 43 15.07 4.62 3.52
CA ALA A 43 15.56 3.63 2.57
C ALA A 43 14.45 2.76 1.95
N SER A 44 13.40 2.44 2.71
CA SER A 44 12.27 1.68 2.20
C SER A 44 11.57 2.32 1.00
N LEU A 45 11.42 3.64 0.97
CA LEU A 45 10.78 4.37 -0.14
C LEU A 45 11.62 4.27 -1.42
N GLU A 46 12.95 4.34 -1.31
CA GLU A 46 13.86 4.13 -2.43
C GLU A 46 13.74 2.71 -2.99
N LYS A 47 13.81 1.70 -2.11
CA LYS A 47 13.75 0.29 -2.51
C LYS A 47 12.40 -0.08 -3.12
N ASN A 48 11.32 0.54 -2.69
CA ASN A 48 10.00 0.36 -3.27
C ASN A 48 9.94 0.82 -4.74
N VAL A 49 10.54 1.97 -5.07
CA VAL A 49 10.67 2.43 -6.47
C VAL A 49 11.52 1.46 -7.29
N LEU A 50 12.63 0.97 -6.74
CA LEU A 50 13.48 0.00 -7.42
C LEU A 50 12.75 -1.34 -7.66
N LEU A 51 11.98 -1.83 -6.68
CA LEU A 51 11.15 -3.03 -6.81
C LEU A 51 10.10 -2.87 -7.92
N PHE A 52 9.41 -1.74 -7.95
CA PHE A 52 8.43 -1.42 -9.00
C PHE A 52 9.06 -1.45 -10.40
N ARG A 53 10.22 -0.79 -10.58
CA ARG A 53 10.94 -0.79 -11.86
C ARG A 53 11.32 -2.19 -12.31
N ARG A 54 11.90 -3.01 -11.40
CA ARG A 54 12.23 -4.41 -11.70
C ARG A 54 10.98 -5.22 -12.07
N SER A 55 9.86 -4.99 -11.39
CA SER A 55 8.60 -5.71 -11.63
C SER A 55 7.99 -5.40 -12.99
N ILE A 56 7.99 -4.12 -13.37
CA ILE A 56 7.56 -3.67 -14.71
C ILE A 56 8.47 -4.22 -15.82
N GLU A 57 9.79 -4.18 -15.60
CA GLU A 57 10.77 -4.70 -16.55
C GLU A 57 10.65 -6.22 -16.73
N ALA A 58 10.52 -6.97 -15.63
CA ALA A 58 10.32 -8.41 -15.65
C ALA A 58 9.03 -8.81 -16.36
N HIS A 59 7.98 -8.00 -16.24
CA HIS A 59 6.71 -8.18 -16.97
C HIS A 59 6.82 -7.78 -18.45
N GLY A 60 7.92 -7.14 -18.88
CA GLY A 60 8.15 -6.73 -20.26
C GLY A 60 7.36 -5.50 -20.71
N LEU A 61 6.77 -4.75 -19.77
CA LEU A 61 6.05 -3.52 -20.07
C LEU A 61 7.03 -2.44 -20.58
N LYS A 62 6.76 -1.91 -21.78
CA LYS A 62 7.57 -0.86 -22.42
C LYS A 62 6.76 0.43 -22.52
N PRO A 63 6.76 1.26 -21.48
CA PRO A 63 5.96 2.48 -21.49
C PRO A 63 6.48 3.44 -22.57
N PHE A 64 5.54 4.15 -23.23
CA PHE A 64 5.86 5.25 -24.13
C PHE A 64 6.59 6.37 -23.40
N ARG A 65 6.24 6.58 -22.13
CA ARG A 65 6.90 7.54 -21.23
C ARG A 65 6.87 7.02 -19.80
N SER A 66 8.00 7.08 -19.11
CA SER A 66 8.13 6.69 -17.71
C SER A 66 8.96 7.71 -16.97
N ASP A 67 8.34 8.49 -16.08
CA ASP A 67 9.01 9.51 -15.28
C ASP A 67 8.93 9.17 -13.79
N THR A 68 10.05 9.36 -13.09
CA THR A 68 10.14 9.19 -11.64
C THR A 68 10.51 10.51 -11.00
N PHE A 69 9.67 11.03 -10.12
CA PHE A 69 10.03 12.12 -9.22
C PHE A 69 10.29 11.54 -7.83
N PHE A 70 11.48 11.80 -7.29
CA PHE A 70 11.88 11.24 -6.01
C PHE A 70 12.61 12.29 -5.19
N SER A 71 12.23 12.47 -3.92
CA SER A 71 12.99 13.28 -2.96
C SER A 71 13.45 14.65 -3.52
N ASP A 72 14.73 15.02 -3.37
CA ASP A 72 15.37 16.20 -3.95
C ASP A 72 15.79 16.06 -5.43
N GLY A 73 15.57 14.92 -6.06
CA GLY A 73 15.90 14.69 -7.47
C GLY A 73 17.38 14.40 -7.65
N ASP A 74 18.06 15.11 -8.56
CA ASP A 74 19.48 14.85 -8.86
C ASP A 74 20.45 15.63 -7.95
N ASP A 75 20.00 16.15 -6.80
CA ASP A 75 20.91 16.82 -5.85
C ASP A 75 21.88 15.78 -5.26
N PRO A 76 23.21 16.00 -5.30
CA PRO A 76 24.17 15.03 -4.79
C PRO A 76 24.25 14.97 -3.25
N LEU A 77 23.56 15.86 -2.53
CA LEU A 77 23.54 15.89 -1.08
C LEU A 77 22.83 14.67 -0.47
N HIS A 78 22.92 14.55 0.85
CA HIS A 78 22.25 13.47 1.55
C HIS A 78 20.77 13.74 1.69
N ASP A 79 19.97 12.87 1.10
CA ASP A 79 18.53 13.00 1.04
C ASP A 79 17.81 11.80 1.66
N LEU A 80 18.51 10.72 1.99
CA LEU A 80 17.94 9.43 2.38
C LEU A 80 18.46 8.98 3.75
N GLN A 81 17.52 8.56 4.60
CA GLN A 81 17.72 7.98 5.91
C GLN A 81 17.94 6.47 5.83
N VAL A 82 19.04 5.97 6.39
CA VAL A 82 19.39 4.53 6.39
C VAL A 82 19.81 4.08 7.78
N ILE A 83 19.29 2.95 8.25
CA ILE A 83 19.73 2.26 9.47
C ILE A 83 20.37 0.94 9.06
N ASP A 84 21.63 0.75 9.47
CA ASP A 84 22.34 -0.52 9.44
C ASP A 84 22.86 -0.82 10.85
N ALA A 85 21.99 -1.39 11.68
CA ALA A 85 22.32 -1.70 13.07
C ALA A 85 23.39 -2.79 13.18
N ASP A 86 23.47 -3.72 12.23
CA ASP A 86 24.43 -4.84 12.27
C ASP A 86 25.86 -4.41 11.91
N SER A 87 26.02 -3.32 11.16
CA SER A 87 27.32 -2.66 10.99
C SER A 87 27.91 -2.12 12.29
N ILE A 88 27.08 -1.92 13.32
CA ILE A 88 27.50 -1.36 14.60
C ILE A 88 28.18 -2.44 15.46
N PRO A 89 29.40 -2.17 15.98
CA PRO A 89 30.11 -3.11 16.83
C PRO A 89 29.24 -3.62 18.00
N LYS A 90 29.33 -4.93 18.26
CA LYS A 90 28.61 -5.60 19.36
C LYS A 90 28.64 -4.84 20.71
N PRO A 91 29.78 -4.32 21.21
CA PRO A 91 29.79 -3.57 22.46
C PRO A 91 28.89 -2.32 22.43
N ASN A 92 28.82 -1.60 21.30
CA ASN A 92 27.92 -0.44 21.15
C ASN A 92 26.46 -0.89 21.12
N ARG A 93 26.14 -2.01 20.46
CA ARG A 93 24.79 -2.59 20.47
C ARG A 93 24.34 -2.99 21.88
N LEU A 94 25.19 -3.68 22.64
CA LEU A 94 24.90 -4.04 24.03
C LEU A 94 24.81 -2.80 24.93
N MET A 95 25.63 -1.78 24.70
CA MET A 95 25.55 -0.52 25.45
C MET A 95 24.20 0.18 25.22
N ALA A 96 23.78 0.29 23.96
CA ALA A 96 22.47 0.82 23.59
C ALA A 96 21.33 -0.02 24.18
N GLU A 97 21.44 -1.35 24.08
CA GLU A 97 20.46 -2.30 24.59
C GLU A 97 20.26 -2.18 26.10
N PHE A 98 21.31 -2.13 26.92
CA PHE A 98 21.15 -2.15 28.38
C PHE A 98 21.04 -0.76 29.02
N PHE A 99 21.59 0.29 28.41
CA PHE A 99 21.74 1.60 29.06
C PHE A 99 21.22 2.78 28.24
N GLY A 100 20.96 2.59 26.95
CA GLY A 100 20.54 3.65 26.04
C GLY A 100 19.25 3.31 25.30
N SER A 101 19.21 3.74 24.04
CA SER A 101 18.19 3.38 23.08
C SER A 101 18.82 2.67 21.90
N GLN A 102 18.18 1.61 21.42
CA GLN A 102 18.48 1.00 20.12
C GLN A 102 17.73 1.70 18.99
N GLU A 103 16.81 2.61 19.31
CA GLU A 103 16.17 3.52 18.36
C GLU A 103 17.26 4.32 17.64
N ASP A 104 17.24 4.30 16.31
CA ASP A 104 18.23 4.94 15.44
C ASP A 104 19.69 4.43 15.56
N LEU A 105 19.93 3.28 16.19
CA LEU A 105 21.28 2.72 16.23
C LEU A 105 21.72 2.27 14.83
N GLY A 106 22.81 2.87 14.33
CA GLY A 106 23.25 2.65 12.95
C GLY A 106 22.61 3.59 11.94
N LEU A 107 21.86 4.60 12.41
CA LEU A 107 21.33 5.66 11.58
C LEU A 107 22.46 6.46 10.91
N SER A 108 22.35 6.58 9.60
CA SER A 108 23.19 7.40 8.74
C SER A 108 22.34 8.02 7.63
N TYR A 109 22.96 8.94 6.89
CA TYR A 109 22.35 9.54 5.72
C TYR A 109 23.25 9.35 4.52
N ARG A 110 22.65 9.09 3.36
CA ARG A 110 23.31 9.04 2.05
C ARG A 110 22.41 9.66 1.00
N ASN A 111 22.95 9.87 -0.19
CA ASN A 111 22.10 10.15 -1.35
C ASN A 111 21.36 8.88 -1.78
N HIS A 112 20.19 9.04 -2.39
CA HIS A 112 19.45 7.99 -3.03
C HIS A 112 20.21 7.42 -4.25
N GLN A 113 19.86 6.20 -4.63
CA GLN A 113 20.54 5.42 -5.68
C GLN A 113 19.60 5.10 -6.85
N ILE A 114 18.45 5.78 -6.94
CA ILE A 114 17.54 5.68 -8.08
C ILE A 114 18.16 6.40 -9.27
N SER A 115 18.45 5.65 -10.35
CA SER A 115 18.92 6.25 -11.60
C SER A 115 17.80 6.99 -12.32
N ASP A 116 18.16 7.96 -13.17
CA ASP A 116 17.24 8.55 -14.15
C ASP A 116 15.96 9.11 -13.53
N VAL A 117 16.08 9.78 -12.37
CA VAL A 117 14.96 10.55 -11.83
C VAL A 117 14.73 11.77 -12.73
N ARG A 118 13.47 12.12 -12.95
CA ARG A 118 13.08 13.28 -13.76
C ARG A 118 13.32 14.60 -13.01
N GLY A 119 13.33 14.55 -11.68
CA GLY A 119 13.54 15.69 -10.80
C GLY A 119 12.98 15.45 -9.41
N PRO A 120 12.92 16.50 -8.57
CA PRO A 120 12.47 16.39 -7.20
C PRO A 120 10.97 16.08 -7.13
N SER A 121 10.59 15.30 -6.12
CA SER A 121 9.19 15.07 -5.75
C SER A 121 8.63 16.32 -5.09
N LYS A 122 8.18 17.28 -5.91
CA LYS A 122 7.59 18.56 -5.48
C LYS A 122 6.28 18.86 -6.23
N PRO A 123 5.35 19.64 -5.63
CA PRO A 123 4.09 19.99 -6.28
C PRO A 123 4.27 20.60 -7.68
N ASP A 124 5.20 21.54 -7.83
CA ASP A 124 5.45 22.18 -9.12
C ASP A 124 6.00 21.21 -10.18
N SER A 125 6.84 20.26 -9.78
CA SER A 125 7.33 19.20 -10.68
C SER A 125 6.17 18.37 -11.22
N ILE A 126 5.23 17.98 -10.36
CA ILE A 126 4.06 17.18 -10.73
C ILE A 126 3.11 18.00 -11.60
N ARG A 127 2.79 19.25 -11.23
CA ARG A 127 1.96 20.15 -12.05
C ARG A 127 2.55 20.31 -13.45
N ASN A 128 3.84 20.59 -13.55
CA ASN A 128 4.53 20.73 -14.84
C ASN A 128 4.50 19.44 -15.65
N TRP A 129 4.69 18.30 -15.01
CA TRP A 129 4.59 16.99 -15.67
C TRP A 129 3.20 16.76 -16.28
N PHE A 130 2.13 17.04 -15.55
CA PHE A 130 0.75 16.94 -16.07
C PHE A 130 0.51 17.89 -17.26
N GLN A 131 1.07 19.11 -17.22
CA GLN A 131 1.00 20.03 -18.37
C GLN A 131 1.76 19.49 -19.59
N GLU A 132 2.94 18.90 -19.39
CA GLU A 132 3.74 18.32 -20.48
C GLU A 132 3.02 17.13 -21.14
N ILE A 133 2.46 16.21 -20.34
CA ILE A 133 1.85 15.00 -20.90
C ILE A 133 0.49 15.26 -21.55
N LYS A 134 -0.21 16.33 -21.19
CA LYS A 134 -1.52 16.68 -21.75
C LYS A 134 -1.52 16.79 -23.28
N GLY A 135 -0.40 17.20 -23.89
CA GLY A 135 -0.23 17.26 -25.34
C GLY A 135 0.24 15.94 -25.99
N GLN A 136 0.52 14.90 -25.18
CA GLN A 136 1.12 13.64 -25.61
C GLN A 136 0.18 12.45 -25.44
N ILE A 137 -0.49 12.38 -24.29
CA ILE A 137 -1.48 11.33 -23.98
C ILE A 137 -2.77 11.59 -24.76
N GLN A 138 -3.42 10.52 -25.22
CA GLN A 138 -4.62 10.55 -26.05
C GLN A 138 -5.66 9.56 -25.52
N ALA A 139 -6.93 9.73 -25.93
CA ALA A 139 -8.00 8.80 -25.58
C ALA A 139 -7.60 7.35 -25.91
N GLY A 140 -7.90 6.42 -25.01
CA GLY A 140 -7.50 5.01 -25.11
C GLY A 140 -6.13 4.68 -24.51
N ASP A 141 -5.24 5.65 -24.30
CA ASP A 141 -3.98 5.42 -23.59
C ASP A 141 -4.21 5.08 -22.11
N ARG A 142 -3.21 4.46 -21.47
CA ARG A 142 -3.20 4.13 -20.05
C ARG A 142 -2.13 4.95 -19.32
N LEU A 143 -2.51 5.51 -18.17
CA LEU A 143 -1.61 6.10 -17.19
C LEU A 143 -1.55 5.21 -15.94
N LEU A 144 -0.39 4.64 -15.66
CA LEU A 144 -0.08 3.96 -14.41
C LEU A 144 0.62 4.94 -13.47
N VAL A 145 0.01 5.19 -12.31
CA VAL A 145 0.57 6.03 -11.26
C VAL A 145 0.97 5.15 -10.09
N TYR A 146 2.25 5.19 -9.71
CA TYR A 146 2.73 4.57 -8.48
C TYR A 146 3.18 5.64 -7.50
N VAL A 147 2.64 5.59 -6.28
CA VAL A 147 3.03 6.50 -5.19
C VAL A 147 3.60 5.69 -4.03
N THR A 148 4.83 6.01 -3.62
CA THR A 148 5.46 5.45 -2.42
C THR A 148 6.11 6.57 -1.61
N ALA A 149 5.35 7.10 -0.66
CA ALA A 149 5.70 8.32 0.06
C ALA A 149 5.12 8.29 1.48
N HIS A 150 5.34 9.37 2.23
CA HIS A 150 4.54 9.64 3.40
C HIS A 150 3.19 10.26 3.03
N GLY A 151 2.19 10.05 3.89
CA GLY A 151 0.85 10.61 3.70
C GLY A 151 0.36 11.34 4.94
N GLN A 152 -0.43 12.39 4.74
CA GLN A 152 -1.04 13.14 5.84
C GLN A 152 -2.57 12.99 5.78
N ARG A 153 -3.17 12.81 6.95
CA ARG A 153 -4.64 12.87 7.10
C ARG A 153 -5.15 14.24 6.66
N SER A 154 -6.39 14.29 6.19
CA SER A 154 -7.04 15.56 5.94
C SER A 154 -7.04 16.44 7.20
N ARG A 155 -6.68 17.72 7.03
CA ARG A 155 -6.81 18.73 8.10
C ARG A 155 -8.26 19.21 8.25
N GLN A 156 -9.11 18.93 7.27
CA GLN A 156 -10.48 19.44 7.15
C GLN A 156 -11.45 18.32 7.55
N ARG A 157 -12.17 18.51 8.67
CA ARG A 157 -13.07 17.47 9.21
C ARG A 157 -14.27 17.18 8.31
N ASP A 158 -14.74 18.19 7.59
CA ASP A 158 -15.82 18.12 6.61
C ASP A 158 -15.37 17.55 5.25
N ARG A 159 -14.05 17.41 5.03
CA ARG A 159 -13.45 16.79 3.84
C ARG A 159 -12.46 15.69 4.24
N PRO A 160 -12.91 14.60 4.89
CA PRO A 160 -12.03 13.59 5.47
C PRO A 160 -11.17 12.86 4.42
N TYR A 161 -11.65 12.76 3.17
CA TYR A 161 -10.93 12.14 2.06
C TYR A 161 -9.91 13.07 1.38
N ASN A 162 -9.86 14.37 1.73
CA ASN A 162 -8.85 15.29 1.19
C ASN A 162 -7.50 15.13 1.91
N THR A 163 -6.98 13.90 1.90
CA THR A 163 -5.66 13.53 2.40
C THR A 163 -4.57 14.03 1.44
N SER A 164 -3.30 13.99 1.85
CA SER A 164 -2.21 14.48 1.00
C SER A 164 -1.04 13.51 0.87
N ILE A 165 -0.34 13.61 -0.26
CA ILE A 165 0.99 13.03 -0.49
C ILE A 165 1.99 14.04 0.08
N ALA A 166 2.81 13.61 1.05
CA ALA A 166 3.92 14.43 1.51
C ALA A 166 5.03 14.41 0.47
N MET A 167 5.61 15.58 0.21
CA MET A 167 6.57 15.83 -0.86
C MET A 167 7.78 16.57 -0.29
N TRP A 168 8.86 16.63 -1.06
CA TRP A 168 10.13 17.23 -0.65
C TRP A 168 9.97 18.70 -0.19
N ASP A 169 10.89 19.16 0.66
CA ASP A 169 10.85 20.46 1.33
C ASP A 169 9.59 20.70 2.19
N ASN A 170 9.11 19.64 2.86
CA ASN A 170 7.90 19.70 3.70
C ASN A 170 6.65 20.19 2.95
N SER A 171 6.62 20.00 1.63
CA SER A 171 5.48 20.33 0.80
C SER A 171 4.51 19.15 0.69
N SER A 172 3.38 19.35 0.03
CA SER A 172 2.41 18.28 -0.21
C SER A 172 1.48 18.61 -1.38
N ILE A 173 0.95 17.58 -2.03
CA ILE A 173 -0.22 17.68 -2.92
C ILE A 173 -1.43 17.04 -2.23
N GLU A 174 -2.55 17.77 -2.18
CA GLU A 174 -3.82 17.26 -1.66
C GLU A 174 -4.56 16.42 -2.72
N MET A 175 -5.48 15.57 -2.27
CA MET A 175 -6.25 14.68 -3.14
C MET A 175 -7.06 15.42 -4.19
N ASP A 176 -7.72 16.52 -3.83
CA ASP A 176 -8.54 17.33 -4.76
C ASP A 176 -7.70 18.04 -5.83
N GLU A 177 -6.53 18.54 -5.46
CA GLU A 177 -5.54 19.08 -6.40
C GLU A 177 -5.12 17.99 -7.39
N PHE A 178 -4.80 16.79 -6.90
CA PHE A 178 -4.41 15.67 -7.76
C PHE A 178 -5.56 15.21 -8.67
N ALA A 179 -6.79 15.20 -8.17
CA ALA A 179 -7.99 14.94 -8.96
C ALA A 179 -8.15 15.98 -10.09
N THR A 180 -7.90 17.25 -9.79
CA THR A 180 -7.98 18.35 -10.77
C THR A 180 -6.90 18.23 -11.85
N LEU A 181 -5.70 17.79 -11.48
CA LEU A 181 -4.63 17.49 -12.45
C LEU A 181 -5.03 16.36 -13.41
N LEU A 182 -5.63 15.29 -12.87
CA LEU A 182 -6.15 14.18 -13.68
C LEU A 182 -7.35 14.62 -14.54
N ASP A 183 -8.23 15.49 -14.04
CA ASP A 183 -9.37 16.04 -14.80
C ASP A 183 -8.92 16.86 -16.00
N GLY A 184 -7.70 17.40 -15.96
CA GLY A 184 -7.10 18.17 -17.04
C GLY A 184 -6.62 17.33 -18.23
N LEU A 185 -6.56 15.99 -18.11
CA LEU A 185 -6.17 15.06 -19.17
C LEU A 185 -7.34 14.77 -20.13
N PRO A 186 -7.09 14.20 -21.33
CA PRO A 186 -8.16 13.80 -22.24
C PRO A 186 -9.15 12.84 -21.59
N ASP A 187 -10.41 12.91 -22.01
CA ASP A 187 -11.42 11.93 -21.64
C ASP A 187 -11.05 10.54 -22.18
N GLU A 188 -11.65 9.50 -21.61
CA GLU A 188 -11.51 8.10 -22.05
C GLU A 188 -10.10 7.49 -21.95
N ILE A 189 -9.14 8.15 -21.29
CA ILE A 189 -7.92 7.46 -20.84
C ILE A 189 -8.24 6.50 -19.69
N HIS A 190 -7.41 5.47 -19.56
CA HIS A 190 -7.41 4.58 -18.40
C HIS A 190 -6.37 5.06 -17.38
N VAL A 191 -6.75 5.20 -16.12
CA VAL A 191 -5.81 5.54 -15.05
C VAL A 191 -5.83 4.42 -14.02
N VAL A 192 -4.67 3.83 -13.76
CA VAL A 192 -4.46 2.84 -12.69
C VAL A 192 -3.56 3.48 -11.65
N LEU A 193 -4.02 3.52 -10.40
CA LEU A 193 -3.24 4.05 -9.29
C LEU A 193 -2.87 2.92 -8.32
N VAL A 194 -1.60 2.85 -7.93
CA VAL A 194 -1.15 2.03 -6.82
C VAL A 194 -0.47 2.96 -5.83
N MET A 195 -1.06 3.12 -4.65
CA MET A 195 -0.63 4.12 -3.69
C MET A 195 -0.31 3.51 -2.33
N VAL A 196 0.90 3.77 -1.86
CA VAL A 196 1.46 3.29 -0.61
C VAL A 196 1.90 4.47 0.23
N GLN A 197 1.04 4.82 1.17
CA GLN A 197 1.30 5.83 2.20
C GLN A 197 0.22 5.76 3.28
N CYS A 198 0.46 6.40 4.42
CA CYS A 198 -0.58 6.63 5.43
C CYS A 198 -1.79 7.35 4.83
N TYR A 199 -3.00 7.01 5.28
CA TYR A 199 -4.26 7.66 4.89
C TYR A 199 -4.59 7.57 3.39
N THR A 200 -3.96 6.66 2.64
CA THR A 200 -4.05 6.64 1.17
C THR A 200 -5.45 6.35 0.63
N GLY A 201 -6.36 5.78 1.43
CA GLY A 201 -7.75 5.57 1.04
C GLY A 201 -8.50 6.89 0.79
N GLY A 202 -7.97 8.04 1.23
CA GLY A 202 -8.52 9.35 0.85
C GLY A 202 -8.52 9.56 -0.67
N PHE A 203 -7.51 9.02 -1.35
CA PHE A 203 -7.38 9.06 -2.80
C PHE A 203 -8.32 8.10 -3.53
N SER A 204 -9.16 7.32 -2.85
CA SER A 204 -10.24 6.56 -3.50
C SER A 204 -11.20 7.48 -4.26
N HIS A 205 -11.36 8.70 -3.77
CA HIS A 205 -12.19 9.73 -4.39
C HIS A 205 -11.68 10.23 -5.74
N LEU A 206 -10.44 9.91 -6.15
CA LEU A 206 -9.95 10.26 -7.50
C LEU A 206 -10.83 9.70 -8.62
N MET A 207 -11.63 8.67 -8.36
CA MET A 207 -12.64 8.14 -9.29
C MET A 207 -13.70 9.17 -9.70
N PHE A 208 -13.92 10.20 -8.89
CA PHE A 208 -14.89 11.26 -9.13
C PHE A 208 -14.24 12.51 -9.73
N ARG A 209 -15.01 13.28 -10.49
CA ARG A 209 -14.57 14.60 -10.96
C ARG A 209 -14.27 15.51 -9.78
N GLY A 210 -13.10 16.15 -9.78
CA GLY A 210 -12.61 17.00 -8.70
C GLY A 210 -12.49 16.30 -7.34
N GLY A 211 -12.53 14.97 -7.28
CA GLY A 211 -12.52 14.23 -6.01
C GLY A 211 -13.83 14.29 -5.22
N ASP A 212 -14.94 14.71 -5.83
CA ASP A 212 -16.23 14.90 -5.16
C ASP A 212 -17.30 13.94 -5.69
N PRO A 213 -17.82 13.00 -4.86
CA PRO A 213 -18.90 12.10 -5.24
C PRO A 213 -20.14 12.80 -5.82
N LYS A 214 -20.42 14.05 -5.41
CA LYS A 214 -21.56 14.83 -5.91
C LYS A 214 -21.41 15.25 -7.38
N GLN A 215 -20.18 15.25 -7.91
CA GLN A 215 -19.91 15.59 -9.32
C GLN A 215 -19.97 14.37 -10.24
N GLY A 216 -20.21 13.18 -9.70
CA GLY A 216 -20.22 11.92 -10.45
C GLY A 216 -18.83 11.43 -10.84
N LEU A 217 -18.78 10.26 -11.45
CA LEU A 217 -17.53 9.67 -11.91
C LEU A 217 -16.83 10.56 -12.94
N SER A 218 -15.51 10.52 -12.89
CA SER A 218 -14.64 11.12 -13.89
C SER A 218 -14.87 10.48 -15.27
N PRO A 219 -14.78 11.25 -16.37
CA PRO A 219 -14.81 10.70 -17.73
C PRO A 219 -13.55 9.89 -18.06
N GLN A 220 -12.45 10.09 -17.32
CA GLN A 220 -11.31 9.18 -17.32
C GLN A 220 -11.64 7.96 -16.46
N ARG A 221 -11.38 6.75 -16.95
CA ARG A 221 -11.62 5.54 -16.15
C ARG A 221 -10.51 5.36 -15.13
N ARG A 222 -10.72 5.88 -13.92
CA ARG A 222 -9.74 5.86 -12.83
C ARG A 222 -10.06 4.75 -11.84
N VAL A 223 -9.11 3.84 -11.67
CA VAL A 223 -9.15 2.79 -10.65
C VAL A 223 -7.88 2.82 -9.83
N GLY A 224 -8.00 2.54 -8.55
CA GLY A 224 -6.90 2.66 -7.61
C GLY A 224 -6.91 1.57 -6.56
N PHE A 225 -5.70 1.27 -6.11
CA PHE A 225 -5.37 0.29 -5.10
C PHE A 225 -4.53 0.97 -4.04
N TYR A 226 -5.03 0.93 -2.81
CA TYR A 226 -4.55 1.79 -1.74
C TYR A 226 -4.16 0.91 -0.55
N ALA A 227 -2.96 1.12 -0.01
CA ALA A 227 -2.43 0.37 1.13
C ALA A 227 -3.35 0.38 2.36
N THR A 228 -4.08 1.47 2.62
CA THR A 228 -4.94 1.57 3.81
C THR A 228 -6.11 2.53 3.59
N VAL A 229 -7.06 2.58 4.52
CA VAL A 229 -8.20 3.53 4.53
C VAL A 229 -7.78 4.98 4.83
N HIS A 230 -8.67 5.94 4.58
CA HIS A 230 -8.38 7.38 4.69
C HIS A 230 -8.06 7.90 6.10
N ASP A 231 -8.39 7.13 7.15
CA ASP A 231 -8.28 7.53 8.55
C ASP A 231 -7.23 6.72 9.35
N ARG A 232 -6.44 5.88 8.69
CA ARG A 232 -5.43 5.03 9.32
C ARG A 232 -4.01 5.23 8.76
N PRO A 233 -2.98 5.04 9.59
CA PRO A 233 -1.61 4.91 9.10
C PRO A 233 -1.43 3.62 8.29
N ALA A 234 -0.37 3.59 7.47
CA ALA A 234 0.11 2.41 6.76
C ALA A 234 1.45 1.95 7.34
N ALA A 235 1.83 0.70 7.08
CA ALA A 235 3.16 0.17 7.35
C ALA A 235 4.18 0.65 6.29
N GLY A 236 5.46 0.32 6.49
CA GLY A 236 6.46 0.37 5.41
C GLY A 236 7.38 1.58 5.33
N CYS A 237 7.25 2.58 6.20
CA CYS A 237 8.21 3.69 6.29
C CYS A 237 9.31 3.33 7.30
N THR A 238 10.34 2.59 6.89
CA THR A 238 11.45 2.17 7.74
C THR A 238 12.79 2.51 7.10
N PRO A 239 13.76 3.04 7.85
CA PRO A 239 15.09 3.32 7.33
C PRO A 239 15.97 2.06 7.20
N ASP A 240 15.49 0.86 7.54
CA ASP A 240 16.26 -0.39 7.45
C ASP A 240 16.92 -0.57 6.06
N ALA A 241 18.23 -0.84 6.07
CA ALA A 241 19.02 -1.04 4.87
C ALA A 241 18.72 -2.38 4.17
N ASP A 242 18.35 -3.41 4.93
CA ASP A 242 18.00 -4.72 4.39
C ASP A 242 16.55 -4.73 3.93
N GLU A 243 16.35 -4.92 2.63
CA GLU A 243 15.02 -4.89 2.05
C GLU A 243 14.13 -6.09 2.42
N THR A 244 14.73 -7.15 2.96
CA THR A 244 14.02 -8.36 3.42
C THR A 244 13.47 -8.23 4.84
N ASN A 245 14.00 -7.29 5.62
CA ASN A 245 13.57 -7.05 7.01
C ASN A 245 12.27 -6.24 7.13
N TYR A 246 11.72 -5.78 6.00
CA TYR A 246 10.42 -5.12 5.99
C TYR A 246 9.59 -5.49 4.76
N ALA A 247 8.28 -5.53 4.97
CA ALA A 247 7.30 -5.70 3.93
C ALA A 247 6.14 -4.74 4.16
N GLU A 248 5.62 -4.18 3.08
CA GLU A 248 4.44 -3.33 3.06
C GLU A 248 3.55 -3.69 1.86
N TYR A 249 2.43 -3.01 1.70
CA TYR A 249 1.46 -3.28 0.63
C TYR A 249 2.07 -3.53 -0.77
N SER A 250 2.93 -2.63 -1.28
CA SER A 250 3.50 -2.77 -2.62
C SER A 250 4.48 -3.93 -2.77
N THR A 251 5.09 -4.39 -1.68
CA THR A 251 5.96 -5.57 -1.66
C THR A 251 5.22 -6.78 -2.21
N TYR A 252 4.01 -7.03 -1.71
CA TYR A 252 3.19 -8.17 -2.13
C TYR A 252 2.46 -7.90 -3.44
N PHE A 253 2.01 -6.66 -3.66
CA PHE A 253 1.27 -6.29 -4.87
C PHE A 253 2.14 -6.46 -6.13
N TRP A 254 3.38 -5.97 -6.10
CA TRP A 254 4.29 -6.13 -7.23
C TRP A 254 4.84 -7.55 -7.34
N ALA A 255 4.98 -8.28 -6.22
CA ALA A 255 5.33 -9.69 -6.28
C ALA A 255 4.27 -10.52 -7.02
N ALA A 256 2.98 -10.27 -6.74
CA ALA A 256 1.87 -10.92 -7.42
C ALA A 256 1.92 -10.73 -8.95
N LEU A 257 2.19 -9.51 -9.41
CA LEU A 257 2.22 -9.18 -10.85
C LEU A 257 3.50 -9.66 -11.56
N SER A 258 4.62 -9.70 -10.85
CA SER A 258 5.91 -10.13 -11.42
C SER A 258 6.18 -11.64 -11.28
N GLY A 259 5.47 -12.32 -10.38
CA GLY A 259 5.65 -13.74 -10.09
C GLY A 259 6.88 -14.05 -9.23
N VAL A 260 7.56 -13.03 -8.69
CA VAL A 260 8.71 -13.18 -7.79
C VAL A 260 8.58 -12.28 -6.58
N ASP A 261 9.06 -12.74 -5.43
CA ASP A 261 9.12 -11.94 -4.22
C ASP A 261 10.26 -10.90 -4.28
N ARG A 262 10.40 -10.12 -3.21
CA ARG A 262 11.41 -9.06 -3.13
C ARG A 262 12.85 -9.57 -3.20
N ALA A 263 13.09 -10.79 -2.70
CA ALA A 263 14.39 -11.45 -2.76
C ALA A 263 14.64 -12.13 -4.12
N GLY A 264 13.67 -12.08 -5.04
CA GLY A 264 13.73 -12.68 -6.37
C GLY A 264 13.34 -14.15 -6.41
N ASN A 265 12.78 -14.70 -5.33
CA ASN A 265 12.30 -16.09 -5.34
C ASN A 265 10.94 -16.16 -6.04
N PRO A 266 10.67 -17.20 -6.85
CA PRO A 266 9.35 -17.41 -7.43
C PRO A 266 8.27 -17.54 -6.34
N ILE A 267 7.12 -16.93 -6.57
CA ILE A 267 5.92 -17.13 -5.75
C ILE A 267 4.91 -18.02 -6.49
N GLU A 268 3.95 -18.57 -5.75
CA GLU A 268 2.77 -19.16 -6.36
C GLU A 268 1.97 -18.07 -7.07
N ARG A 269 1.68 -18.28 -8.37
CA ARG A 269 1.01 -17.28 -9.20
C ARG A 269 -0.45 -17.11 -8.74
N PRO A 270 -0.88 -15.90 -8.36
CA PRO A 270 -2.23 -15.66 -7.86
C PRO A 270 -3.23 -15.45 -9.00
N ASP A 271 -3.43 -16.47 -9.83
CA ASP A 271 -4.49 -16.53 -10.84
C ASP A 271 -5.71 -17.21 -10.20
N TYR A 272 -6.52 -16.41 -9.51
CA TYR A 272 -7.63 -16.86 -8.68
C TYR A 272 -8.93 -17.01 -9.46
N ASP A 273 -9.05 -16.40 -10.65
CA ASP A 273 -10.19 -16.61 -11.53
C ASP A 273 -9.92 -17.55 -12.72
N GLY A 274 -8.67 -17.99 -12.90
CA GLY A 274 -8.27 -19.05 -13.81
C GLY A 274 -8.21 -18.61 -15.27
N ASP A 275 -7.92 -17.33 -15.54
CA ASP A 275 -7.87 -16.74 -16.87
C ASP A 275 -6.45 -16.74 -17.50
N ASP A 276 -5.51 -17.43 -16.85
CA ASP A 276 -4.09 -17.52 -17.19
C ASP A 276 -3.34 -16.18 -17.12
N ARG A 277 -3.91 -15.15 -16.47
CA ARG A 277 -3.31 -13.83 -16.25
C ARG A 277 -3.30 -13.50 -14.76
N VAL A 278 -2.65 -12.40 -14.41
CA VAL A 278 -2.76 -11.83 -13.05
C VAL A 278 -3.22 -10.39 -13.21
N SER A 279 -4.43 -10.14 -12.74
CA SER A 279 -5.05 -8.81 -12.72
C SER A 279 -4.58 -7.97 -11.54
N PHE A 280 -4.83 -6.65 -11.60
CA PHE A 280 -4.60 -5.80 -10.43
C PHE A 280 -5.52 -6.16 -9.25
N GLU A 281 -6.75 -6.65 -9.52
CA GLU A 281 -7.65 -7.19 -8.49
C GLU A 281 -7.03 -8.39 -7.77
N GLU A 282 -6.40 -9.31 -8.49
CA GLU A 282 -5.74 -10.47 -7.91
C GLU A 282 -4.45 -10.11 -7.17
N ALA A 283 -3.68 -9.14 -7.68
CA ALA A 283 -2.53 -8.60 -6.96
C ALA A 283 -2.92 -7.96 -5.62
N HIS A 284 -4.06 -7.25 -5.60
CA HIS A 284 -4.64 -6.73 -4.37
C HIS A 284 -5.09 -7.85 -3.43
N ALA A 285 -5.76 -8.88 -3.95
CA ALA A 285 -6.20 -10.04 -3.18
C ALA A 285 -5.03 -10.83 -2.57
N TYR A 286 -3.96 -11.05 -3.35
CA TYR A 286 -2.72 -11.66 -2.88
C TYR A 286 -2.11 -10.85 -1.74
N THR A 287 -2.12 -9.52 -1.85
CA THR A 287 -1.63 -8.65 -0.77
C THR A 287 -2.47 -8.77 0.50
N ILE A 288 -3.80 -8.82 0.39
CA ILE A 288 -4.69 -9.01 1.55
C ILE A 288 -4.39 -10.31 2.30
N LEU A 289 -4.12 -11.39 1.55
CA LEU A 289 -3.87 -12.73 2.08
C LEU A 289 -2.48 -12.89 2.70
N ASN A 290 -1.45 -12.27 2.11
CA ASN A 290 -0.06 -12.56 2.44
C ASN A 290 0.60 -11.49 3.33
N ALA A 291 0.14 -10.23 3.28
CA ALA A 291 0.77 -9.17 4.05
C ALA A 291 0.52 -9.34 5.55
N ASP A 292 1.57 -9.54 6.35
CA ASP A 292 1.47 -9.47 7.81
C ASP A 292 1.80 -8.07 8.33
N THR A 293 0.91 -7.12 8.06
CA THR A 293 1.08 -5.70 8.39
C THR A 293 -0.19 -5.13 9.02
N ILE A 294 -0.08 -3.89 9.53
CA ILE A 294 -1.24 -3.14 10.05
C ILE A 294 -2.14 -2.54 8.96
N ASP A 295 -1.78 -2.73 7.69
CA ASP A 295 -2.46 -2.15 6.55
C ASP A 295 -3.88 -2.72 6.41
N LEU A 296 -4.85 -1.87 6.05
CA LEU A 296 -6.21 -2.28 5.71
C LEU A 296 -6.48 -1.92 4.25
N PRO A 297 -5.99 -2.73 3.29
CA PRO A 297 -6.02 -2.33 1.89
C PRO A 297 -7.44 -2.14 1.35
N VAL A 298 -7.58 -1.16 0.47
CA VAL A 298 -8.84 -0.85 -0.20
C VAL A 298 -8.63 -0.64 -1.69
N LYS A 299 -9.71 -0.79 -2.47
CA LYS A 299 -9.73 -0.55 -3.91
C LYS A 299 -10.98 0.22 -4.32
N THR A 300 -10.92 0.91 -5.46
CA THR A 300 -11.97 1.83 -5.94
C THR A 300 -13.38 1.23 -5.92
N SER A 301 -13.57 -0.01 -6.37
CA SER A 301 -14.89 -0.65 -6.40
C SER A 301 -15.53 -0.78 -5.02
N GLY A 302 -14.76 -1.15 -4.00
CA GLY A 302 -15.25 -1.22 -2.61
C GLY A 302 -15.59 0.16 -2.05
N GLU A 303 -14.78 1.17 -2.37
CA GLU A 303 -15.00 2.56 -1.96
C GLU A 303 -16.24 3.16 -2.64
N TYR A 304 -16.45 2.87 -3.92
CA TYR A 304 -17.64 3.27 -4.66
C TYR A 304 -18.91 2.67 -4.03
N LEU A 305 -18.88 1.36 -3.70
CA LEU A 305 -20.01 0.68 -3.04
C LEU A 305 -20.40 1.34 -1.71
N SER A 306 -19.43 1.84 -0.95
CA SER A 306 -19.68 2.53 0.33
C SER A 306 -20.47 3.84 0.18
N ILE A 307 -20.55 4.38 -1.04
CA ILE A 307 -21.26 5.62 -1.38
C ILE A 307 -22.63 5.31 -1.96
N VAL A 308 -22.73 4.34 -2.87
CA VAL A 308 -23.96 4.11 -3.67
C VAL A 308 -24.85 2.99 -3.15
N SER A 309 -24.31 2.12 -2.29
CA SER A 309 -24.99 0.97 -1.69
C SER A 309 -25.07 1.11 -0.17
N ARG A 310 -25.72 0.15 0.49
CA ARG A 310 -25.89 0.07 1.94
C ARG A 310 -26.34 -1.32 2.37
N TYR A 311 -26.16 -1.64 3.64
CA TYR A 311 -26.79 -2.81 4.27
C TYR A 311 -28.28 -2.56 4.52
N ALA A 312 -29.04 -3.65 4.65
CA ALA A 312 -30.41 -3.60 5.12
C ALA A 312 -30.49 -3.07 6.57
N THR A 313 -31.47 -2.22 6.85
CA THR A 313 -31.91 -1.89 8.21
C THR A 313 -33.05 -2.84 8.64
N ASP A 314 -33.56 -2.65 9.86
CA ASP A 314 -34.76 -3.36 10.32
C ASP A 314 -36.08 -2.77 9.77
N ASP A 315 -36.00 -1.81 8.84
CA ASP A 315 -37.17 -1.20 8.21
C ASP A 315 -37.82 -2.15 7.20
N GLU A 316 -39.16 -2.08 7.07
CA GLU A 316 -39.88 -3.00 6.18
C GLU A 316 -39.50 -2.87 4.70
N ASP A 317 -39.13 -1.66 4.28
CA ASP A 317 -38.70 -1.36 2.92
C ASP A 317 -37.37 -2.05 2.56
N ASP A 318 -36.58 -2.43 3.57
CA ASP A 318 -35.24 -3.01 3.43
C ASP A 318 -35.23 -4.54 3.44
N LYS A 319 -36.38 -5.20 3.61
CA LYS A 319 -36.47 -6.68 3.70
C LYS A 319 -35.90 -7.44 2.49
N HIS A 320 -35.74 -6.76 1.34
CA HIS A 320 -35.16 -7.33 0.14
C HIS A 320 -33.62 -7.22 0.11
N LEU A 321 -33.03 -6.34 0.91
CA LEU A 321 -31.59 -6.16 1.04
C LEU A 321 -31.00 -7.15 2.03
N LEU A 322 -29.72 -7.42 1.86
CA LEU A 322 -28.90 -8.25 2.75
C LEU A 322 -28.34 -7.42 3.91
N LYS A 323 -28.26 -8.02 5.10
CA LYS A 323 -27.69 -7.44 6.33
C LYS A 323 -26.16 -7.62 6.37
N ASP A 324 -25.50 -7.04 7.37
CA ASP A 324 -24.05 -7.20 7.59
C ASP A 324 -23.68 -8.47 8.40
N ASP A 325 -24.69 -9.19 8.89
CA ASP A 325 -24.60 -10.45 9.64
C ASP A 325 -25.17 -11.66 8.89
N GLU A 326 -25.30 -11.57 7.56
CA GLU A 326 -25.77 -12.68 6.74
C GLU A 326 -24.92 -13.96 6.92
N PRO A 327 -25.56 -15.15 6.83
CA PRO A 327 -24.84 -16.42 6.84
C PRO A 327 -23.72 -16.45 5.81
N TYR A 328 -22.56 -16.97 6.18
CA TYR A 328 -21.39 -17.00 5.30
C TYR A 328 -21.65 -17.73 3.97
N SER A 329 -22.48 -18.77 3.96
CA SER A 329 -22.94 -19.44 2.73
C SER A 329 -23.66 -18.51 1.75
N VAL A 330 -24.46 -17.56 2.24
CA VAL A 330 -25.11 -16.53 1.40
C VAL A 330 -24.07 -15.56 0.84
N VAL A 331 -23.10 -15.15 1.66
CA VAL A 331 -21.98 -14.30 1.19
C VAL A 331 -21.22 -15.00 0.06
N LEU A 332 -20.92 -16.29 0.21
CA LEU A 332 -20.20 -17.06 -0.80
C LEU A 332 -20.95 -17.29 -2.11
N GLU A 333 -22.29 -17.25 -2.09
CA GLU A 333 -23.13 -17.36 -3.29
C GLU A 333 -22.86 -16.19 -4.26
N TYR A 334 -22.66 -14.99 -3.71
CA TYR A 334 -22.48 -13.76 -4.50
C TYR A 334 -21.03 -13.32 -4.67
N ALA A 335 -20.09 -13.96 -3.97
CA ALA A 335 -18.67 -13.64 -4.08
C ALA A 335 -18.10 -13.99 -5.46
N SER A 336 -17.29 -13.11 -6.04
CA SER A 336 -16.49 -13.42 -7.22
C SER A 336 -15.45 -14.51 -6.92
N PRO A 337 -14.84 -15.17 -7.93
CA PRO A 337 -13.76 -16.14 -7.71
C PRO A 337 -12.62 -15.58 -6.84
N VAL A 338 -12.15 -14.37 -7.16
CA VAL A 338 -11.11 -13.68 -6.40
C VAL A 338 -11.56 -13.39 -4.95
N GLN A 339 -12.78 -12.89 -4.75
CA GLN A 339 -13.31 -12.63 -3.40
C GLN A 339 -13.44 -13.92 -2.59
N ARG A 340 -13.93 -15.00 -3.20
CA ARG A 340 -14.04 -16.32 -2.56
C ARG A 340 -12.69 -16.81 -2.09
N GLN A 341 -11.65 -16.68 -2.91
CA GLN A 341 -10.29 -17.07 -2.53
C GLN A 341 -9.79 -16.28 -1.31
N VAL A 342 -10.01 -14.96 -1.29
CA VAL A 342 -9.63 -14.13 -0.13
C VAL A 342 -10.41 -14.54 1.12
N LEU A 343 -11.71 -14.75 0.99
CA LEU A 343 -12.58 -15.10 2.12
C LEU A 343 -12.23 -16.47 2.71
N GLU A 344 -11.98 -17.48 1.87
CA GLU A 344 -11.59 -18.81 2.35
C GLU A 344 -10.17 -18.82 2.90
N GLY A 345 -9.21 -18.18 2.22
CA GLY A 345 -7.82 -18.09 2.70
C GLY A 345 -7.72 -17.36 4.04
N LEU A 346 -8.43 -16.24 4.23
CA LEU A 346 -8.50 -15.57 5.53
C LEU A 346 -9.26 -16.40 6.57
N SER A 347 -10.31 -17.12 6.19
CA SER A 347 -11.03 -18.00 7.12
C SER A 347 -10.12 -19.09 7.67
N GLU A 348 -9.29 -19.71 6.81
CA GLU A 348 -8.30 -20.70 7.21
C GLU A 348 -7.26 -20.10 8.17
N GLN A 349 -6.64 -18.98 7.79
CA GLN A 349 -5.64 -18.29 8.61
C GLN A 349 -6.17 -17.86 9.99
N LEU A 350 -7.45 -17.48 10.06
CA LEU A 350 -8.09 -16.98 11.29
C LEU A 350 -8.85 -18.07 12.07
N GLY A 351 -8.90 -19.30 11.54
CA GLY A 351 -9.64 -20.41 12.13
C GLY A 351 -11.16 -20.22 12.15
N LEU A 352 -11.71 -19.37 11.28
CA LEU A 352 -13.16 -19.11 11.17
C LEU A 352 -13.87 -20.28 10.48
N ARG A 353 -15.01 -20.72 11.02
CA ARG A 353 -15.76 -21.90 10.52
C ARG A 353 -17.26 -21.68 10.57
N GLY A 354 -18.00 -22.48 9.80
CA GLY A 354 -19.47 -22.46 9.78
C GLY A 354 -20.03 -21.25 9.04
N ASP A 355 -21.31 -20.94 9.29
CA ASP A 355 -22.00 -19.78 8.72
C ASP A 355 -21.80 -18.49 9.53
N ASP A 356 -21.37 -18.59 10.79
CA ASP A 356 -21.21 -17.46 11.70
C ASP A 356 -19.86 -16.72 11.54
N ARG A 357 -19.05 -17.02 10.50
CA ARG A 357 -17.69 -16.47 10.32
C ARG A 357 -17.65 -14.94 10.37
N SER A 358 -18.64 -14.28 9.76
CA SER A 358 -18.77 -12.81 9.76
C SER A 358 -18.99 -12.27 11.17
N VAL A 359 -19.87 -12.93 11.94
CA VAL A 359 -20.18 -12.56 13.33
C VAL A 359 -18.97 -12.80 14.23
N ASP A 360 -18.32 -13.95 14.11
CA ASP A 360 -17.12 -14.30 14.88
C ASP A 360 -15.97 -13.31 14.61
N ALA A 361 -15.74 -12.97 13.34
CA ALA A 361 -14.76 -11.96 12.96
C ALA A 361 -15.10 -10.58 13.55
N MET A 362 -16.38 -10.18 13.53
CA MET A 362 -16.83 -8.93 14.13
C MET A 362 -16.63 -8.91 15.65
N GLN A 363 -16.82 -10.04 16.32
CA GLN A 363 -16.53 -10.15 17.76
C GLN A 363 -15.04 -10.06 18.04
N ALA A 364 -14.18 -10.62 17.18
CA ALA A 364 -12.73 -10.58 17.33
C ALA A 364 -12.13 -9.17 17.12
N THR A 365 -12.78 -8.31 16.32
CA THR A 365 -12.33 -6.92 16.11
C THR A 365 -12.75 -5.97 17.24
N ARG A 366 -13.80 -6.31 18.01
CA ARG A 366 -14.26 -5.48 19.13
C ARG A 366 -13.13 -5.34 20.17
N PRO A 367 -12.88 -4.12 20.67
CA PRO A 367 -11.91 -3.94 21.73
C PRO A 367 -12.36 -4.75 22.94
N GLN A 368 -11.62 -5.81 23.28
CA GLN A 368 -11.87 -6.54 24.52
C GLN A 368 -11.79 -5.52 25.67
N ARG A 369 -12.93 -5.25 26.32
CA ARG A 369 -12.95 -4.54 27.60
C ARG A 369 -12.00 -5.31 28.51
N ARG A 370 -10.83 -4.74 28.79
CA ARG A 370 -9.84 -5.31 29.73
C ARG A 370 -10.50 -5.49 31.09
N ARG A 371 -11.15 -6.63 31.31
CA ARG A 371 -11.51 -7.12 32.65
C ARG A 371 -10.19 -7.47 33.34
N GLY A 372 -9.64 -6.51 34.07
CA GLY A 372 -8.69 -6.71 35.17
C GLY A 372 -7.58 -7.74 34.94
N ARG A 373 -7.06 -7.90 33.72
CA ARG A 373 -5.88 -8.72 33.48
C ARG A 373 -4.70 -7.87 33.92
N GLY A 374 -4.01 -8.33 34.97
CA GLY A 374 -2.81 -7.70 35.48
C GLY A 374 -1.88 -7.29 34.35
N ARG A 375 -1.21 -6.15 34.52
CA ARG A 375 -0.19 -5.62 33.62
C ARG A 375 0.64 -6.81 33.09
N PRO A 376 0.73 -7.05 31.77
CA PRO A 376 1.59 -8.10 31.24
C PRO A 376 2.95 -7.93 31.90
N THR A 377 3.43 -8.95 32.59
CA THR A 377 4.73 -8.91 33.23
C THR A 377 5.74 -8.79 32.09
N ASN A 378 6.31 -7.59 31.91
CA ASN A 378 7.41 -7.35 30.99
C ASN A 378 8.67 -8.02 31.58
N GLU A 379 8.69 -9.35 31.52
CA GLU A 379 9.74 -10.16 32.14
C GLU A 379 11.09 -9.85 31.51
N SER A 380 11.14 -9.71 30.17
CA SER A 380 12.33 -9.30 29.42
C SER A 380 12.81 -7.92 29.89
N GLY A 381 11.92 -6.93 30.02
CA GLY A 381 12.24 -5.62 30.58
C GLY A 381 12.78 -5.70 32.02
N SER A 382 12.21 -6.56 32.86
CA SER A 382 12.69 -6.73 34.24
C SER A 382 14.08 -7.37 34.32
N LEU A 383 14.39 -8.30 33.41
CA LEU A 383 15.71 -8.94 33.27
C LEU A 383 16.74 -7.94 32.75
N ARG A 384 16.37 -7.17 31.71
CA ARG A 384 17.19 -6.07 31.19
C ARG A 384 17.61 -5.09 32.29
N GLU A 385 16.65 -4.64 33.10
CA GLU A 385 16.93 -3.74 34.22
C GLU A 385 17.83 -4.36 35.30
N ARG A 386 17.71 -5.67 35.58
CA ARG A 386 18.58 -6.36 36.55
C ARG A 386 20.00 -6.46 36.03
N ILE A 387 20.17 -6.93 34.79
CA ILE A 387 21.48 -6.98 34.11
C ILE A 387 22.13 -5.59 34.12
N ALA A 388 21.39 -4.55 33.73
CA ALA A 388 21.89 -3.18 33.72
C ALA A 388 22.31 -2.69 35.13
N ARG A 389 21.53 -2.98 36.17
CA ARG A 389 21.86 -2.61 37.56
C ARG A 389 23.12 -3.30 38.07
N ASP A 390 23.29 -4.58 37.78
CA ASP A 390 24.47 -5.35 38.21
C ASP A 390 25.74 -4.84 37.51
N LEU A 391 25.62 -4.47 36.23
CA LEU A 391 26.68 -3.82 35.48
C LEU A 391 27.01 -2.41 35.99
N ILE A 392 26.02 -1.59 36.38
CA ILE A 392 26.25 -0.27 37.02
C ILE A 392 26.92 -0.43 38.39
N THR A 393 26.62 -1.51 39.12
CA THR A 393 27.29 -1.78 40.40
C THR A 393 28.77 -2.08 40.20
N ARG A 394 29.12 -2.75 39.09
CA ARG A 394 30.51 -3.01 38.70
C ARG A 394 31.21 -1.77 38.11
N TRP A 395 30.48 -0.96 37.34
CA TRP A 395 30.95 0.27 36.70
C TRP A 395 29.95 1.40 36.91
N PRO A 396 30.05 2.16 38.01
CA PRO A 396 29.12 3.25 38.32
C PRO A 396 29.05 4.32 37.21
N GLU A 397 30.12 4.46 36.44
CA GLU A 397 30.21 5.38 35.30
C GLU A 397 29.17 5.09 34.20
N LEU A 398 28.66 3.86 34.09
CA LEU A 398 27.60 3.48 33.14
C LEU A 398 26.28 4.23 33.37
N ALA A 399 26.09 4.85 34.53
CA ALA A 399 24.97 5.77 34.76
C ALA A 399 25.01 7.02 33.86
N ASN A 400 26.16 7.31 33.24
CA ASN A 400 26.32 8.35 32.23
C ASN A 400 27.13 7.81 31.04
N LEU A 401 26.47 7.58 29.91
CA LEU A 401 27.10 7.03 28.70
C LEU A 401 28.17 7.95 28.09
N MET A 402 28.16 9.24 28.42
CA MET A 402 29.18 10.20 27.98
C MET A 402 30.41 10.24 28.91
N ASN A 403 30.42 9.46 29.99
CA ASN A 403 31.60 9.35 30.84
C ASN A 403 32.76 8.68 30.06
N PRO A 404 34.01 9.17 30.19
CA PRO A 404 35.17 8.56 29.54
C PRO A 404 35.28 7.04 29.75
N LYS A 405 34.90 6.54 30.94
CA LYS A 405 34.92 5.11 31.23
C LYS A 405 33.88 4.32 30.44
N SER A 406 32.68 4.86 30.27
CA SER A 406 31.63 4.28 29.41
C SER A 406 32.10 4.21 27.95
N ILE A 407 32.82 5.23 27.48
CA ILE A 407 33.43 5.27 26.15
C ILE A 407 34.56 4.22 26.05
N GLU A 408 35.42 4.09 27.05
CA GLU A 408 36.46 3.05 27.10
C GLU A 408 35.85 1.64 26.98
N LEU A 409 34.76 1.35 27.68
CA LEU A 409 34.08 0.05 27.66
C LEU A 409 33.58 -0.36 26.27
N VAL A 410 33.26 0.60 25.40
CA VAL A 410 32.85 0.34 24.00
C VAL A 410 33.97 0.54 22.98
N THR A 411 35.16 1.00 23.38
CA THR A 411 36.29 1.27 22.47
C THR A 411 37.52 0.43 22.78
N THR A 412 38.16 0.64 23.93
CA THR A 412 39.44 -0.01 24.28
C THR A 412 39.29 -1.20 25.22
N GLN A 413 38.15 -1.32 25.91
CA GLN A 413 37.81 -2.38 26.87
C GLN A 413 36.60 -3.21 26.43
N GLN A 414 36.42 -3.36 25.12
CA GLN A 414 35.28 -4.05 24.52
C GLN A 414 35.09 -5.47 25.04
N ASP A 415 36.15 -6.29 25.02
CA ASP A 415 36.07 -7.68 25.46
C ASP A 415 35.66 -7.80 26.92
N LEU A 416 36.14 -6.89 27.78
CA LEU A 416 35.78 -6.87 29.19
C LEU A 416 34.28 -6.60 29.39
N PHE A 417 33.74 -5.63 28.64
CA PHE A 417 32.33 -5.27 28.69
C PHE A 417 31.43 -6.35 28.11
N VAL A 418 31.73 -6.83 26.90
CA VAL A 418 30.97 -7.88 26.22
C VAL A 418 30.92 -9.14 27.08
N ASN A 419 32.06 -9.62 27.59
CA ASN A 419 32.08 -10.80 28.45
C ASN A 419 31.27 -10.60 29.74
N ALA A 420 31.27 -9.40 30.32
CA ALA A 420 30.48 -9.12 31.53
C ALA A 420 28.97 -9.19 31.29
N VAL A 421 28.51 -8.77 30.12
CA VAL A 421 27.11 -8.88 29.70
C VAL A 421 26.75 -10.33 29.41
N GLU A 422 27.52 -11.00 28.55
CA GLU A 422 27.18 -12.34 28.05
C GLU A 422 27.32 -13.44 29.11
N GLN A 423 28.22 -13.26 30.08
CA GLN A 423 28.39 -14.19 31.20
C GLN A 423 27.45 -13.86 32.37
N HIS A 424 26.60 -12.83 32.26
CA HIS A 424 25.63 -12.53 33.30
C HIS A 424 24.63 -13.70 33.43
N PRO A 425 24.34 -14.21 34.65
CA PRO A 425 23.50 -15.40 34.83
C PRO A 425 22.11 -15.33 34.21
N GLU A 426 21.57 -14.12 34.07
CA GLU A 426 20.25 -13.86 33.48
C GLU A 426 20.27 -13.59 31.97
N TYR A 427 21.44 -13.44 31.33
CA TYR A 427 21.54 -12.99 29.93
C TYR A 427 20.93 -13.97 28.92
N THR A 428 21.22 -15.28 29.04
CA THR A 428 20.64 -16.29 28.13
C THR A 428 19.12 -16.29 28.18
N ARG A 429 18.53 -16.23 29.39
CA ARG A 429 17.07 -16.17 29.55
C ARG A 429 16.49 -14.88 28.96
N TYR A 430 17.18 -13.75 29.14
CA TYR A 430 16.80 -12.49 28.54
C TYR A 430 16.80 -12.57 27.01
N ALA A 431 17.87 -13.09 26.40
CA ALA A 431 17.98 -13.25 24.96
C ALA A 431 16.92 -14.21 24.38
N ASP A 432 16.64 -15.32 25.08
CA ASP A 432 15.58 -16.26 24.71
C ASP A 432 14.18 -15.60 24.75
N LEU A 433 13.92 -14.74 25.74
CA LEU A 433 12.63 -14.03 25.82
C LEU A 433 12.51 -12.95 24.74
N GLN A 434 13.57 -12.19 24.48
CA GLN A 434 13.60 -11.20 23.40
C GLN A 434 13.36 -11.83 22.02
N SER A 435 14.03 -12.93 21.72
CA SER A 435 13.83 -13.64 20.45
C SER A 435 12.38 -14.14 20.28
N ARG A 436 11.75 -14.62 21.36
CA ARG A 436 10.34 -15.04 21.33
C ARG A 436 9.36 -13.87 21.18
N GLU A 437 9.62 -12.75 21.85
CA GLU A 437 8.79 -11.54 21.72
C GLU A 437 8.82 -11.00 20.29
N SER A 438 10.00 -10.94 19.66
CA SER A 438 10.16 -10.53 18.26
C SER A 438 9.49 -11.47 17.25
N SER A 439 9.35 -12.76 17.59
CA SER A 439 8.74 -13.78 16.71
C SER A 439 7.22 -13.92 16.89
N SER A 440 6.62 -13.23 17.86
CA SER A 440 5.19 -13.37 18.17
C SER A 440 4.33 -12.53 17.21
N ILE A 441 3.26 -13.13 16.64
CA ILE A 441 2.30 -12.41 15.79
C ILE A 441 1.75 -11.23 16.58
N ASN A 442 1.98 -10.03 16.07
CA ASN A 442 1.51 -8.80 16.68
C ASN A 442 -0.03 -8.85 16.75
N ALA A 443 -0.61 -8.76 17.95
CA ALA A 443 -2.06 -8.77 18.15
C ALA A 443 -2.78 -7.70 17.30
N THR A 444 -2.09 -6.61 16.96
CA THR A 444 -2.57 -5.59 16.03
C THR A 444 -2.70 -6.13 14.60
N ASN A 445 -1.69 -6.83 14.07
CA ASN A 445 -1.73 -7.43 12.73
C ASN A 445 -2.86 -8.46 12.64
N LEU A 446 -3.00 -9.32 13.65
CA LEU A 446 -4.07 -10.31 13.71
C LEU A 446 -5.46 -9.65 13.68
N ARG A 447 -5.66 -8.57 14.46
CA ARG A 447 -6.93 -7.82 14.43
C ARG A 447 -7.22 -7.25 13.05
N VAL A 448 -6.21 -6.71 12.38
CA VAL A 448 -6.35 -6.16 11.02
C VAL A 448 -6.71 -7.24 10.01
N LYS A 449 -6.22 -8.48 10.14
CA LYS A 449 -6.67 -9.60 9.29
C LYS A 449 -8.17 -9.88 9.41
N TYR A 450 -8.74 -9.83 10.62
CA TYR A 450 -10.20 -9.91 10.79
C TYR A 450 -10.92 -8.73 10.12
N GLU A 451 -10.39 -7.50 10.21
CA GLU A 451 -10.96 -6.33 9.54
C GLU A 451 -10.90 -6.44 7.99
N ARG A 452 -9.82 -7.01 7.44
CA ARG A 452 -9.71 -7.32 6.01
C ARG A 452 -10.78 -8.32 5.58
N PHE A 453 -10.98 -9.39 6.35
CA PHE A 453 -12.03 -10.39 6.10
C PHE A 453 -13.43 -9.72 6.06
N LEU A 454 -13.76 -8.94 7.10
CA LEU A 454 -15.04 -8.24 7.19
C LEU A 454 -15.24 -7.24 6.04
N ARG A 455 -14.18 -6.58 5.58
CA ARG A 455 -14.27 -5.66 4.44
C ARG A 455 -14.62 -6.39 3.15
N VAL A 456 -14.05 -7.57 2.91
CA VAL A 456 -14.36 -8.37 1.72
C VAL A 456 -15.79 -8.90 1.79
N VAL A 457 -16.24 -9.40 2.96
CA VAL A 457 -17.65 -9.76 3.21
C VAL A 457 -18.57 -8.58 2.88
N GLY A 458 -18.26 -7.41 3.44
CA GLY A 458 -19.04 -6.20 3.23
C GLY A 458 -19.12 -5.78 1.76
N ASN A 459 -18.02 -5.86 1.02
CA ASN A 459 -18.00 -5.56 -0.41
C ASN A 459 -18.88 -6.51 -1.22
N VAL A 460 -18.89 -7.81 -0.90
CA VAL A 460 -19.77 -8.79 -1.57
C VAL A 460 -21.23 -8.45 -1.32
N ILE A 461 -21.59 -8.22 -0.06
CA ILE A 461 -22.96 -7.89 0.34
C ILE A 461 -23.43 -6.57 -0.29
N MET A 462 -22.61 -5.51 -0.21
CA MET A 462 -22.95 -4.21 -0.79
C MET A 462 -23.06 -4.26 -2.31
N ALA A 463 -22.25 -5.09 -3.00
CA ALA A 463 -22.37 -5.29 -4.44
C ALA A 463 -23.70 -5.93 -4.82
N GLU A 464 -24.14 -6.92 -4.05
CA GLU A 464 -25.44 -7.56 -4.26
C GLU A 464 -26.60 -6.61 -3.92
N ASN A 465 -26.53 -5.89 -2.80
CA ASN A 465 -27.53 -4.89 -2.45
C ASN A 465 -27.66 -3.79 -3.50
N LEU A 466 -26.58 -3.40 -4.18
CA LEU A 466 -26.65 -2.44 -5.28
C LEU A 466 -27.51 -2.96 -6.43
N ARG A 467 -27.47 -4.27 -6.73
CA ARG A 467 -28.36 -4.89 -7.74
C ARG A 467 -29.82 -4.87 -7.30
N ARG A 468 -30.06 -5.06 -6.00
CA ARG A 468 -31.40 -5.12 -5.40
C ARG A 468 -32.06 -3.75 -5.25
N LEU A 469 -31.25 -2.68 -5.11
CA LEU A 469 -31.72 -1.29 -5.00
C LEU A 469 -32.28 -0.68 -6.30
N ASP A 470 -32.31 -1.43 -7.41
CA ASP A 470 -32.79 -0.98 -8.74
C ASP A 470 -32.16 0.34 -9.20
N LYS A 471 -30.84 0.45 -9.04
CA LYS A 471 -30.01 1.60 -9.47
C LYS A 471 -29.19 1.24 -10.72
N PRO A 472 -29.79 1.21 -11.92
CA PRO A 472 -29.13 0.67 -13.11
C PRO A 472 -27.90 1.48 -13.55
N LYS A 473 -27.91 2.80 -13.32
CA LYS A 473 -26.77 3.67 -13.64
C LYS A 473 -25.58 3.36 -12.75
N GLU A 474 -25.78 3.38 -11.44
CA GLU A 474 -24.74 3.11 -10.43
C GLU A 474 -24.22 1.67 -10.54
N LEU A 475 -25.10 0.71 -10.86
CA LEU A 475 -24.67 -0.66 -11.13
C LEU A 475 -23.78 -0.77 -12.37
N ALA A 476 -24.13 -0.09 -13.48
CA ALA A 476 -23.30 -0.06 -14.68
C ALA A 476 -21.94 0.60 -14.43
N GLU A 477 -21.92 1.69 -13.66
CA GLU A 477 -20.71 2.37 -13.20
C GLU A 477 -19.83 1.43 -12.35
N TYR A 478 -20.42 0.75 -11.35
CA TYR A 478 -19.72 -0.23 -10.52
C TYR A 478 -19.10 -1.36 -11.36
N LEU A 479 -19.86 -1.96 -12.28
CA LEU A 479 -19.37 -3.03 -13.14
C LEU A 479 -18.23 -2.54 -14.04
N ALA A 480 -18.29 -1.31 -14.55
CA ALA A 480 -17.21 -0.73 -15.34
C ALA A 480 -15.93 -0.53 -14.52
N ILE A 481 -16.03 -0.14 -13.25
CA ILE A 481 -14.91 -0.06 -12.30
C ILE A 481 -14.31 -1.45 -12.09
N VAL A 482 -15.13 -2.47 -11.79
CA VAL A 482 -14.65 -3.85 -11.58
C VAL A 482 -13.91 -4.38 -12.81
N VAL A 483 -14.44 -4.16 -14.02
CA VAL A 483 -13.77 -4.55 -15.27
C VAL A 483 -12.41 -3.85 -15.43
N ALA A 484 -12.29 -2.59 -15.02
CA ALA A 484 -11.03 -1.87 -15.08
C ALA A 484 -10.01 -2.35 -14.02
N GLU A 485 -10.47 -2.74 -12.83
CA GLU A 485 -9.62 -3.36 -11.80
C GLU A 485 -9.12 -4.75 -12.19
N ARG A 486 -9.87 -5.48 -13.02
CA ARG A 486 -9.49 -6.81 -13.53
C ARG A 486 -8.51 -6.78 -14.71
N LYS A 487 -8.12 -5.59 -15.19
CA LYS A 487 -7.02 -5.51 -16.14
C LYS A 487 -5.70 -5.87 -15.44
N GLY A 488 -4.77 -6.43 -16.18
CA GLY A 488 -3.39 -6.65 -15.74
C GLY A 488 -2.44 -5.59 -16.34
N LEU A 489 -1.14 -5.87 -16.25
CA LEU A 489 -0.13 -5.09 -16.99
C LEU A 489 -0.14 -5.41 -18.51
N GLU A 490 -0.66 -6.58 -18.91
CA GLU A 490 -0.83 -7.06 -20.29
C GLU A 490 -1.89 -6.36 -21.15
#